data_AF-A0A924FTX6-F1
#
_entry.id   AF-A0A924FTX6-F1
#
_cell.length_a   1.000
_cell.length_b   1.000
_cell.length_c   1.000
_cell.angle_alpha   90.00
_cell.angle_beta   90.00
_cell.angle_gamma   90.00
#
_symmetry.space_group_name_H-M   'P 1'
#
loop_
_entity.id
_entity.type
_entity.pdbx_description
1 polymer ?
#
loop_
_entity_poly.entity_id
_entity_poly.type
_entity_poly.pdbx_seq_one_letter_code
_entity_poly.pdbx_strand_id
1 'polypeptide(L)'
;MPDDAAVFQKLIWNTVMIEERIKIKCSKCTAIFRERGTRLRNGHQLNCPGCNKLITIDSSSEDPNIRKALRAARDVRHALEDEAAMKRSATAKLASALVTSQPSAPSRRGHP
;
A
#
# COMPACT_ATOMS: atom_id res chain seq x y z
N MET A 1 -11.28 31.64 -8.41
CA MET A 1 -10.51 30.46 -8.85
C MET A 1 -10.46 29.47 -7.68
N PRO A 2 -11.41 28.51 -7.60
CA PRO A 2 -11.45 27.48 -6.54
C PRO A 2 -10.82 26.12 -6.93
N ASP A 3 -10.11 26.03 -8.05
CA ASP A 3 -9.72 24.74 -8.66
C ASP A 3 -8.37 24.18 -8.20
N ASP A 4 -7.52 24.95 -7.51
CA ASP A 4 -6.16 24.52 -7.15
C ASP A 4 -6.12 23.39 -6.11
N ALA A 5 -7.01 23.42 -5.11
CA ALA A 5 -7.09 22.37 -4.09
C ALA A 5 -7.57 21.03 -4.65
N ALA A 6 -8.51 21.06 -5.61
CA ALA A 6 -9.00 19.85 -6.28
C ALA A 6 -7.95 19.26 -7.23
N VAL A 7 -7.17 20.11 -7.91
CA VAL A 7 -6.03 19.67 -8.73
C VAL A 7 -4.94 19.05 -7.85
N PHE A 8 -4.63 19.64 -6.70
CA PHE A 8 -3.70 19.05 -5.72
C PHE A 8 -4.20 17.72 -5.18
N GLN A 9 -5.45 17.63 -4.74
CA GLN A 9 -6.06 16.38 -4.26
C GLN A 9 -6.05 15.29 -5.34
N LYS A 10 -6.36 15.64 -6.60
CA LYS A 10 -6.38 14.72 -7.75
C LYS A 10 -4.97 14.30 -8.15
N LEU A 11 -3.98 15.19 -8.12
CA LEU A 11 -2.57 14.89 -8.36
C LEU A 11 -2.04 13.96 -7.28
N ILE A 12 -2.20 14.29 -6.00
CA ILE A 12 -1.78 13.45 -4.87
C ILE A 12 -2.44 12.07 -4.95
N TRP A 13 -3.75 12.00 -5.21
CA TRP A 13 -4.44 10.73 -5.35
C TRP A 13 -3.92 9.93 -6.56
N ASN A 14 -3.64 10.59 -7.69
CA ASN A 14 -3.04 9.93 -8.84
C ASN A 14 -1.65 9.40 -8.48
N THR A 15 -0.77 10.20 -7.87
CA THR A 15 0.61 9.81 -7.56
C THR A 15 0.66 8.67 -6.56
N VAL A 16 -0.08 8.78 -5.44
CA VAL A 16 -0.10 7.75 -4.39
C VAL A 16 -0.73 6.44 -4.89
N MET A 17 -1.83 6.51 -5.65
CA MET A 17 -2.45 5.30 -6.24
C MET A 17 -1.64 4.72 -7.40
N ILE A 18 -0.84 5.53 -8.10
CA ILE A 18 0.07 5.09 -9.16
C ILE A 18 1.34 4.46 -8.57
N GLU A 19 1.83 4.96 -7.43
CA GLU A 19 2.99 4.41 -6.74
C GLU A 19 2.74 2.99 -6.23
N GLU A 20 1.50 2.64 -5.89
CA GLU A 20 1.13 1.24 -5.59
C GLU A 20 1.22 0.32 -6.82
N ARG A 21 1.25 0.89 -8.04
CA ARG A 21 1.27 0.15 -9.30
C ARG A 21 2.68 0.04 -9.88
N ILE A 22 3.20 -1.18 -9.88
CA ILE A 22 4.53 -1.53 -10.38
C ILE A 22 4.55 -1.61 -11.91
N LYS A 23 5.52 -0.94 -12.53
CA LYS A 23 5.78 -1.07 -13.97
C LYS A 23 6.47 -2.40 -14.28
N ILE A 24 5.94 -3.13 -15.25
CA ILE A 24 6.48 -4.41 -15.73
C ILE A 24 6.73 -4.29 -17.23
N LYS A 25 7.96 -4.61 -17.66
CA LYS A 25 8.34 -4.67 -19.07
C LYS A 25 8.34 -6.13 -19.53
N CYS A 26 7.60 -6.43 -20.58
CA CYS A 26 7.62 -7.76 -21.20
C CYS A 26 8.94 -7.98 -21.96
N SER A 27 9.62 -9.09 -21.72
CA SER A 27 10.83 -9.48 -22.46
C SER A 27 10.56 -9.89 -23.92
N LYS A 28 9.33 -10.31 -24.26
CA LYS A 28 8.97 -10.71 -25.63
C LYS A 28 8.61 -9.52 -26.52
N CYS A 29 7.56 -8.76 -26.16
CA CYS A 29 7.04 -7.68 -27.00
C CYS A 29 7.46 -6.28 -26.53
N THR A 30 8.28 -6.17 -25.49
CA THR A 30 8.77 -4.90 -24.90
C THR A 30 7.70 -3.96 -24.34
N ALA A 31 6.41 -4.31 -24.45
CA ALA A 31 5.31 -3.56 -23.88
C ALA A 31 5.50 -3.37 -22.37
N ILE A 32 5.21 -2.16 -21.91
CA ILE A 32 5.25 -1.78 -20.50
C ILE A 32 3.81 -1.67 -20.00
N PHE A 33 3.50 -2.39 -18.94
CA PHE A 33 2.19 -2.33 -18.28
C PHE A 33 2.37 -2.18 -16.77
N ARG A 34 1.26 -1.97 -16.06
CA ARG A 34 1.28 -1.73 -14.62
C ARG A 34 0.41 -2.73 -13.89
N GLU A 35 0.92 -3.28 -12.79
CA GLU A 35 0.20 -4.23 -11.93
C GLU A 35 0.28 -3.77 -10.46
N ARG A 36 -0.71 -4.10 -9.63
CA ARG A 36 -0.72 -3.75 -8.21
C ARG A 36 0.42 -4.46 -7.46
N GLY A 37 1.28 -3.70 -6.79
CA GLY A 37 2.42 -4.21 -6.02
C GLY A 37 2.00 -5.13 -4.87
N THR A 38 0.80 -4.95 -4.34
CA THR A 38 0.18 -5.83 -3.33
C THR A 38 -0.08 -7.24 -3.84
N ARG A 39 -0.41 -7.41 -5.14
CA ARG A 39 -0.63 -8.72 -5.79
C ARG A 39 0.66 -9.36 -6.30
N LEU A 40 1.67 -8.56 -6.59
CA LEU A 40 2.91 -8.99 -7.24
C LEU A 40 3.85 -9.70 -6.24
N ARG A 41 3.69 -11.02 -6.08
CA ARG A 41 4.49 -11.89 -5.19
C ARG A 41 5.21 -12.99 -5.98
N ASN A 42 6.14 -13.70 -5.34
CA ASN A 42 6.75 -14.90 -5.93
C ASN A 42 5.67 -15.92 -6.33
N GLY A 43 5.84 -16.53 -7.49
CA GLY A 43 4.88 -17.47 -8.08
C GLY A 43 3.64 -16.81 -8.69
N HIS A 44 3.49 -15.47 -8.63
CA HIS A 44 2.36 -14.79 -9.25
C HIS A 44 2.47 -14.88 -10.77
N GLN A 45 1.40 -15.30 -11.45
CA GLN A 45 1.37 -15.46 -12.90
C GLN A 45 0.38 -14.51 -13.53
N LEU A 46 0.77 -13.91 -14.65
CA LEU A 46 -0.06 -12.96 -15.39
C LEU A 46 0.28 -12.97 -16.88
N ASN A 47 -0.69 -12.65 -17.73
CA ASN A 47 -0.48 -12.55 -19.16
C ASN A 47 -0.08 -11.12 -19.54
N CYS A 48 0.93 -11.00 -20.40
CA CYS A 48 1.29 -9.70 -20.97
C CYS A 48 0.12 -9.17 -21.83
N PRO A 49 -0.38 -7.95 -21.61
CA PRO A 49 -1.51 -7.41 -22.37
C PRO A 49 -1.18 -7.12 -23.84
N GLY A 50 0.11 -7.02 -24.22
CA GLY A 50 0.51 -6.75 -25.60
C GLY A 50 0.68 -7.99 -26.47
N CYS A 51 1.07 -9.14 -25.90
CA CYS A 51 1.34 -10.36 -26.68
C CYS A 51 0.79 -11.65 -26.07
N ASN A 52 0.00 -11.55 -25.00
CA ASN A 52 -0.58 -12.66 -24.23
C ASN A 52 0.42 -13.70 -23.69
N LYS A 53 1.73 -13.46 -23.78
CA LYS A 53 2.74 -14.33 -23.16
C LYS A 53 2.50 -14.42 -21.65
N LEU A 54 2.48 -15.64 -21.13
CA LEU A 54 2.47 -15.88 -19.69
C LEU A 54 3.81 -15.45 -19.08
N ILE A 55 3.71 -14.66 -18.02
CA ILE A 55 4.83 -14.14 -17.24
C ILE A 55 4.66 -14.66 -15.82
N THR A 56 5.66 -15.40 -15.34
CA THR A 56 5.75 -15.84 -13.95
C THR A 56 6.66 -14.89 -13.20
N ILE A 57 6.11 -14.22 -12.20
CA ILE A 57 6.85 -13.35 -11.30
C ILE A 57 7.53 -14.21 -10.26
N ASP A 58 8.83 -14.43 -10.42
CA ASP A 58 9.60 -15.24 -9.49
C ASP A 58 11.00 -14.66 -9.25
N SER A 59 11.50 -14.81 -8.03
CA SER A 59 12.84 -14.35 -7.63
C SER A 59 13.97 -15.09 -8.35
N SER A 60 13.75 -16.35 -8.75
CA SER A 60 14.70 -17.17 -9.51
C SER A 60 14.66 -16.88 -11.02
N SER A 61 13.77 -16.00 -11.48
CA SER A 61 13.67 -15.65 -12.90
C SER A 61 14.96 -15.03 -13.43
N GLU A 62 15.43 -15.52 -14.57
CA GLU A 62 16.59 -14.96 -15.28
C GLU A 62 16.30 -13.55 -15.84
N ASP A 63 15.02 -13.20 -16.03
CA ASP A 63 14.61 -11.90 -16.56
C ASP A 63 14.85 -10.78 -15.52
N PRO A 64 15.76 -9.82 -15.80
CA PRO A 64 16.05 -8.73 -14.88
C PRO A 64 14.85 -7.79 -14.67
N ASN A 65 13.92 -7.70 -15.64
CA ASN A 65 12.72 -6.88 -15.50
C ASN A 65 11.77 -7.46 -14.45
N ILE A 66 11.65 -8.79 -14.41
CA ILE A 66 10.82 -9.49 -13.42
C ILE A 66 11.42 -9.33 -12.02
N ARG A 67 12.73 -9.53 -11.87
CA ARG A 67 13.41 -9.32 -10.58
C ARG A 67 13.30 -7.88 -10.08
N LYS A 68 13.38 -6.88 -10.98
CA LYS A 68 13.17 -5.46 -10.63
C LYS A 68 11.74 -5.19 -10.19
N ALA A 69 10.75 -5.70 -10.92
CA ALA A 69 9.33 -5.56 -10.55
C ALA A 69 9.03 -6.19 -9.18
N LEU A 70 9.59 -7.37 -8.90
CA LEU A 70 9.44 -8.04 -7.60
C LEU A 70 10.03 -7.22 -6.43
N ARG A 71 11.20 -6.60 -6.62
CA ARG A 71 11.79 -5.70 -5.62
C ARG A 71 10.89 -4.49 -5.35
N ALA A 72 10.48 -3.79 -6.41
CA ALA A 72 9.60 -2.63 -6.27
C ALA A 72 8.27 -2.98 -5.59
N ALA A 73 7.71 -4.17 -5.88
CA ALA A 73 6.52 -4.67 -5.19
C ALA A 73 6.74 -4.94 -3.70
N ARG A 74 7.95 -5.40 -3.31
CA ARG A 74 8.32 -5.55 -1.90
C ARG A 74 8.39 -4.19 -1.21
N ASP A 75 9.01 -3.21 -1.85
CA ASP A 75 9.15 -1.86 -1.30
C ASP A 75 7.77 -1.21 -1.07
N VAL A 76 6.85 -1.36 -2.04
CA VAL A 76 5.45 -0.91 -1.86
C VAL A 76 4.78 -1.60 -0.67
N ARG A 77 4.95 -2.92 -0.50
CA ARG A 77 4.36 -3.62 0.65
C ARG A 77 4.92 -3.13 1.97
N HIS A 78 6.23 -2.93 2.08
CA HIS A 78 6.85 -2.40 3.29
C HIS A 78 6.34 -0.99 3.59
N ALA A 79 6.27 -0.12 2.59
CA ALA A 79 5.73 1.23 2.77
C ALA A 79 4.28 1.21 3.28
N LEU A 80 3.43 0.32 2.74
CA LEU A 80 2.06 0.15 3.21
C LEU A 80 1.99 -0.42 4.64
N GLU A 81 2.88 -1.35 4.98
CA GLU A 81 2.99 -1.92 6.33
C GLU A 81 3.45 -0.87 7.35
N ASP A 82 4.42 -0.03 6.98
CA ASP A 82 4.94 1.08 7.78
C ASP A 82 3.85 2.13 8.02
N GLU A 83 3.12 2.54 6.98
CA GLU A 83 1.97 3.43 7.11
C GLU A 83 0.89 2.85 8.03
N ALA A 84 0.57 1.56 7.86
CA ALA A 84 -0.41 0.88 8.70
C ALA A 84 0.06 0.75 10.16
N ALA A 85 1.36 0.55 10.40
CA ALA A 85 1.95 0.54 11.74
C ALA A 85 1.85 1.92 12.40
N MET A 86 2.18 2.99 11.68
CA MET A 86 2.04 4.37 12.17
C MET A 86 0.58 4.68 12.54
N LYS A 87 -0.38 4.35 11.66
CA LYS A 87 -1.82 4.54 11.92
C LYS A 87 -2.29 3.77 13.16
N ARG A 88 -1.89 2.48 13.30
CA ARG A 88 -2.21 1.66 14.48
C ARG A 88 -1.63 2.24 15.77
N SER A 89 -0.41 2.78 15.72
CA SER A 89 0.23 3.39 16.89
C SER A 89 -0.48 4.69 17.31
N ALA A 90 -0.94 5.50 16.35
CA ALA A 90 -1.67 6.72 16.62
C ALA A 90 -3.06 6.44 17.22
N THR A 91 -3.81 5.47 16.66
CA THR A 91 -5.11 5.07 17.22
C THR A 91 -4.98 4.45 18.59
N ALA A 92 -3.95 3.63 18.85
CA ALA A 92 -3.69 3.09 20.18
C ALA A 92 -3.39 4.19 21.21
N LYS A 93 -2.55 5.18 20.87
CA LYS A 93 -2.26 6.32 21.75
C LYS A 93 -3.52 7.12 22.10
N LEU A 94 -4.36 7.39 21.11
CA LEU A 94 -5.64 8.09 21.31
C LEU A 94 -6.58 7.29 22.22
N ALA A 95 -6.71 5.98 22.00
CA ALA A 95 -7.53 5.11 22.83
C ALA A 95 -7.06 5.07 24.29
N SER A 96 -5.75 4.98 24.52
CA SER A 96 -5.18 5.04 25.88
C SER A 96 -5.40 6.40 26.55
N ALA A 97 -5.26 7.51 25.82
CA ALA A 97 -5.53 8.83 26.38
C ALA A 97 -6.99 8.98 26.84
N LEU A 98 -7.95 8.40 26.11
CA LEU A 98 -9.37 8.44 26.46
C LEU A 98 -9.69 7.61 27.73
N VAL A 99 -9.01 6.47 27.93
CA VAL A 99 -9.23 5.61 29.10
C VAL A 99 -8.76 6.27 30.39
N THR A 100 -7.67 7.04 30.36
CA THR A 100 -7.10 7.73 31.53
C THR A 100 -7.95 8.92 31.99
N SER A 101 -8.77 9.49 31.10
CA SER A 101 -9.61 10.65 31.40
C SER A 101 -10.99 10.33 32.01
N GLN A 102 -11.33 9.07 32.33
CA GLN A 102 -12.59 8.78 33.03
C GLN A 102 -12.49 9.17 34.52
N PRO A 103 -13.24 10.18 35.01
CA PRO A 103 -13.28 10.49 36.43
C PRO A 103 -14.00 9.36 37.18
N SER A 104 -13.38 8.87 38.25
CA SER A 104 -13.97 7.90 39.17
C SER A 104 -15.27 8.46 39.77
N ALA A 105 -16.37 7.70 39.62
CA ALA A 105 -17.69 8.08 40.12
C ALA A 105 -17.69 8.37 41.63
N PRO A 106 -18.37 9.42 42.11
CA PRO A 106 -18.41 9.74 43.54
C PRO A 106 -19.19 8.67 44.31
N SER A 107 -18.51 8.04 45.28
CA SER A 107 -19.06 7.05 46.20
C SER A 107 -20.15 7.68 47.08
N ARG A 108 -21.43 7.37 46.81
CA ARG A 108 -22.55 7.71 47.71
C ARG A 108 -22.53 6.76 48.90
N ARG A 109 -21.80 7.13 49.96
CA ARG A 109 -22.06 6.61 51.31
C ARG A 109 -23.22 7.40 51.91
N GLY A 110 -24.43 6.86 51.79
CA GLY A 110 -25.60 7.29 52.55
C GLY A 110 -25.81 6.33 53.72
N HIS A 111 -25.58 6.82 54.94
CA HIS A 111 -26.11 6.27 56.19
C HIS A 111 -27.58 6.75 56.33
N PRO A 112 -28.47 5.96 56.93
CA PRO A 112 -28.58 5.92 58.39
C PRO A 112 -28.68 4.52 59.00
#